data_AF-A0A1B6G4Y1-F1
#
_entry.id   AF-A0A1B6G4Y1-F1
#
_cell.length_a   1.000
_cell.length_b   1.000
_cell.length_c   1.000
_cell.angle_alpha   90.00
_cell.angle_beta   90.00
_cell.angle_gamma   90.00
#
_symmetry.space_group_name_H-M   'P 1'
#
loop_
_entity.id
_entity.type
_entity.pdbx_description
1 polymer ?
#
loop_
_entity_poly.entity_id
_entity_poly.type
_entity_poly.pdbx_seq_one_letter_code
_entity_poly.pdbx_strand_id
1 'polypeptide(L)'
;LNSVTLSTHTTAPVATALGQSDSLHSILDLHLALMRYNEAWNICLILDEQEAWVKFGQSALRNLDVTTAIRVYRQVGDAGMVWSLESIQGVENKKLLAGHIAMFLQDFDLAQDLFLESSEPVTALTMRQDLLQWAEALRLATTLDPHQIPY
;
A
#
# COMPACT_ATOMS: atom_id res chain seq x y z
N LEU A 1 -20.22 -35.25 -17.09
CA LEU A 1 -20.25 -33.97 -16.35
C LEU A 1 -18.92 -33.27 -16.62
N ASN A 2 -18.91 -32.27 -17.51
CA ASN A 2 -17.70 -31.51 -17.83
C ASN A 2 -17.43 -30.52 -16.69
N SER A 3 -16.37 -30.76 -15.93
CA SER A 3 -15.86 -29.80 -14.95
C SER A 3 -15.20 -28.64 -15.69
N VAL A 4 -15.83 -27.46 -15.67
CA VAL A 4 -15.21 -26.23 -16.17
C VAL A 4 -14.47 -25.59 -15.00
N THR A 5 -13.15 -25.65 -15.01
CA THR A 5 -12.31 -24.94 -14.03
C THR A 5 -12.06 -23.52 -14.50
N LEU A 6 -12.51 -22.55 -13.71
CA LEU A 6 -12.23 -21.13 -13.95
C LEU A 6 -10.73 -20.85 -13.82
N SER A 7 -10.22 -19.87 -14.58
CA SER A 7 -8.81 -19.48 -14.57
C SER A 7 -8.29 -19.08 -13.18
N THR A 8 -9.16 -18.56 -12.30
CA THR A 8 -8.85 -18.22 -10.89
C THR A 8 -8.60 -19.45 -9.99
N HIS A 9 -9.03 -20.63 -10.45
CA HIS A 9 -8.83 -21.92 -9.80
C HIS A 9 -7.81 -22.81 -10.53
N THR A 10 -7.35 -22.40 -11.72
CA THR A 10 -6.25 -23.05 -12.42
C THR A 10 -4.93 -22.51 -11.87
N THR A 11 -4.30 -23.27 -10.99
CA THR A 11 -2.89 -23.01 -10.63
C THR A 11 -2.03 -23.72 -11.68
N ALA A 12 -1.35 -22.98 -12.54
CA ALA A 12 -0.28 -23.58 -13.32
C ALA A 12 0.73 -24.17 -12.31
N PRO A 13 1.21 -25.41 -12.48
CA PRO A 13 2.26 -25.93 -11.62
C PRO A 13 3.41 -24.95 -11.66
N VAL A 14 3.88 -24.50 -10.50
CA VAL A 14 5.05 -23.59 -10.39
C VAL A 14 6.20 -24.13 -11.24
N ALA A 15 6.38 -25.45 -11.27
CA ALA A 15 7.34 -26.16 -12.12
C ALA A 15 7.27 -25.82 -13.63
N THR A 16 6.06 -25.58 -14.17
CA THR A 16 5.86 -25.21 -15.57
C THR A 16 6.17 -23.73 -15.81
N ALA A 17 5.92 -22.87 -14.81
CA ALA A 17 6.16 -21.43 -14.89
C ALA A 17 7.62 -21.04 -14.64
N LEU A 18 8.42 -21.90 -13.97
CA LEU A 18 9.86 -21.68 -13.72
C LEU A 18 10.69 -21.44 -14.99
N GLY A 19 10.19 -21.79 -16.18
CA GLY A 19 10.85 -21.53 -17.46
C GLY A 19 10.47 -20.22 -18.15
N GLN A 20 9.52 -19.45 -17.62
CA GLN A 20 8.96 -18.25 -18.26
C GLN A 20 8.71 -17.14 -17.23
N SER A 21 9.61 -16.16 -17.13
CA SER A 21 9.49 -15.01 -16.20
C SER A 21 8.16 -14.26 -16.35
N ASP A 22 7.73 -14.00 -17.58
CA ASP A 22 6.46 -13.31 -17.87
C ASP A 22 5.24 -14.05 -17.30
N SER A 23 5.30 -15.39 -17.25
CA SER A 23 4.25 -16.21 -16.66
C SER A 23 4.23 -16.08 -15.13
N LEU A 24 5.39 -15.96 -14.49
CA LEU A 24 5.50 -15.80 -13.03
C LEU A 24 4.97 -14.45 -12.55
N HIS A 25 5.23 -13.36 -13.29
CA HIS A 25 4.64 -12.05 -12.97
C HIS A 25 3.11 -12.08 -13.08
N SER A 26 2.57 -12.73 -14.11
CA SER A 26 1.12 -12.87 -14.29
C SER A 26 0.49 -13.69 -13.16
N ILE A 27 1.18 -14.75 -12.73
CA ILE A 27 0.77 -15.58 -11.58
C ILE A 27 0.84 -14.79 -10.28
N LEU A 28 1.91 -14.00 -10.06
CA LEU A 28 2.02 -13.10 -8.92
C LEU A 28 0.85 -12.13 -8.87
N ASP A 29 0.53 -11.48 -9.99
CA ASP A 29 -0.58 -10.52 -10.08
C ASP A 29 -1.92 -11.15 -9.73
N LEU A 30 -2.16 -12.38 -10.19
CA LEU A 30 -3.33 -13.15 -9.81
C LEU A 30 -3.37 -13.44 -8.31
N HIS A 31 -2.26 -13.88 -7.71
CA HIS A 31 -2.20 -14.16 -6.27
C HIS A 31 -2.41 -12.91 -5.42
N LEU A 32 -1.81 -11.78 -5.82
CA LEU A 32 -1.98 -10.50 -5.16
C LEU A 32 -3.42 -10.00 -5.25
N ALA A 33 -4.06 -10.08 -6.42
CA ALA A 33 -5.46 -9.70 -6.60
C ALA A 33 -6.43 -10.58 -5.78
N LEU A 34 -6.07 -11.83 -5.50
CA LEU A 34 -6.84 -12.77 -4.68
C LEU A 34 -6.42 -12.77 -3.21
N MET A 35 -5.49 -11.90 -2.80
CA MET A 35 -4.92 -11.83 -1.44
C MET A 35 -4.32 -13.17 -0.95
N ARG A 36 -3.84 -14.00 -1.89
CA ARG A 36 -3.15 -15.28 -1.63
C ARG A 36 -1.69 -15.01 -1.30
N TYR A 37 -1.45 -14.38 -0.14
CA TYR A 37 -0.15 -13.82 0.23
C TYR A 37 0.94 -14.87 0.49
N ASN A 38 0.59 -16.07 0.94
CA ASN A 38 1.57 -17.15 1.12
C ASN A 38 2.12 -17.62 -0.24
N GLU A 39 1.25 -17.75 -1.22
CA GLU A 39 1.60 -18.11 -2.59
C GLU A 39 2.37 -16.97 -3.27
N ALA A 40 1.92 -15.71 -3.12
CA ALA A 40 2.63 -14.55 -3.63
C ALA A 40 4.07 -14.46 -3.07
N TRP A 41 4.26 -14.72 -1.77
CA TRP A 41 5.58 -14.76 -1.13
C TRP A 41 6.50 -15.80 -1.80
N ASN A 42 6.00 -17.00 -2.05
CA ASN A 42 6.78 -18.05 -2.72
C ASN A 42 7.16 -17.66 -4.15
N ILE A 43 6.27 -16.99 -4.89
CA ILE A 43 6.57 -16.50 -6.23
C ILE A 43 7.63 -15.38 -6.16
N CYS A 44 7.55 -14.45 -5.21
CA CYS A 44 8.58 -13.43 -5.03
C CYS A 44 9.95 -14.00 -4.66
N LEU A 45 10.00 -15.09 -3.87
CA LEU A 45 11.25 -15.82 -3.60
C LEU A 45 11.84 -16.47 -4.86
N ILE A 46 11.00 -16.92 -5.80
CA ILE A 46 11.42 -17.52 -7.06
C ILE A 46 11.91 -16.46 -8.04
N LEU A 47 11.19 -15.34 -8.14
CA LEU A 47 11.56 -14.21 -8.99
C LEU A 47 12.87 -13.56 -8.52
N ASP A 48 13.06 -13.45 -7.19
CA ASP A 48 14.21 -12.80 -6.56
C ASP A 48 14.44 -11.35 -7.05
N GLU A 49 13.33 -10.66 -7.37
CA GLU A 49 13.33 -9.31 -7.88
C GLU A 49 12.75 -8.35 -6.83
N GLN A 50 13.49 -7.27 -6.54
CA GLN A 50 13.03 -6.27 -5.59
C GLN A 50 11.72 -5.61 -6.01
N GLU A 51 11.50 -5.41 -7.31
CA GLU A 51 10.28 -4.85 -7.88
C GLU A 51 9.05 -5.72 -7.59
N ALA A 52 9.19 -7.05 -7.65
CA ALA A 52 8.13 -8.00 -7.31
C ALA A 52 7.75 -7.92 -5.83
N TRP A 53 8.74 -7.80 -4.94
CA TRP A 53 8.51 -7.59 -3.51
C TRP A 53 7.84 -6.25 -3.22
N VAL A 54 8.28 -5.16 -3.86
CA VAL A 54 7.64 -3.84 -3.70
C VAL A 54 6.19 -3.87 -4.18
N LYS A 55 5.90 -4.52 -5.31
CA LYS A 55 4.54 -4.70 -5.82
C LYS A 55 3.65 -5.46 -4.83
N PHE A 56 4.17 -6.53 -4.22
CA PHE A 56 3.47 -7.25 -3.15
C PHE A 56 3.20 -6.34 -1.94
N GLY A 57 4.21 -5.61 -1.46
CA GLY A 57 4.06 -4.66 -0.35
C GLY A 57 2.96 -3.64 -0.61
N GLN A 58 2.99 -3.01 -1.78
CA GLN A 58 1.94 -2.06 -2.19
C GLN A 58 0.55 -2.70 -2.30
N SER A 59 0.45 -3.95 -2.78
CA SER A 59 -0.81 -4.68 -2.83
C SER A 59 -1.38 -4.97 -1.44
N ALA A 60 -0.53 -5.32 -0.48
CA ALA A 60 -0.95 -5.51 0.92
C ALA A 60 -1.45 -4.19 1.51
N LEU A 61 -0.73 -3.08 1.27
CA LEU A 61 -1.13 -1.74 1.70
C LEU A 61 -2.49 -1.32 1.12
N ARG A 62 -2.73 -1.51 -0.18
CA ARG A 62 -4.02 -1.19 -0.81
C ARG A 62 -5.20 -1.96 -0.22
N ASN A 63 -4.95 -3.13 0.39
CA ASN A 63 -5.95 -3.92 1.11
C ASN A 63 -6.00 -3.63 2.62
N LEU A 64 -5.33 -2.57 3.07
CA LEU A 64 -5.17 -2.17 4.49
C LEU A 64 -4.51 -3.24 5.38
N ASP A 65 -3.79 -4.21 4.78
CA ASP A 65 -3.05 -5.22 5.53
C ASP A 65 -1.63 -4.73 5.85
N VAL A 66 -1.55 -3.87 6.86
CA VAL A 66 -0.30 -3.30 7.37
C VAL A 66 0.64 -4.38 7.88
N THR A 67 0.11 -5.44 8.50
CA THR A 67 0.93 -6.53 9.07
C THR A 67 1.70 -7.27 7.98
N THR A 68 1.03 -7.63 6.89
CA THR A 68 1.69 -8.27 5.74
C THR A 68 2.65 -7.30 5.06
N ALA A 69 2.28 -6.04 4.88
CA ALA A 69 3.16 -5.04 4.30
C ALA A 69 4.47 -4.87 5.10
N ILE A 70 4.41 -4.78 6.43
CA ILE A 70 5.61 -4.73 7.31
C ILE A 70 6.52 -5.92 7.05
N ARG A 71 5.97 -7.14 6.96
CA ARG A 71 6.77 -8.34 6.69
C ARG A 71 7.46 -8.27 5.34
N VAL A 72 6.78 -7.78 4.31
CA VAL A 72 7.34 -7.62 2.96
C VAL A 72 8.43 -6.55 2.96
N TYR A 73 8.22 -5.37 3.53
CA TYR A 73 9.23 -4.31 3.55
C TYR A 73 10.46 -4.66 4.41
N ARG A 74 10.28 -5.50 5.45
CA ARG A 74 11.42 -6.13 6.16
C ARG A 74 12.23 -7.05 5.24
N GLN A 75 11.59 -7.84 4.39
CA GLN A 75 12.27 -8.69 3.40
C GLN A 75 13.02 -7.87 2.35
N VAL A 76 12.47 -6.72 1.95
CA VAL A 76 13.09 -5.78 1.01
C VAL A 76 14.28 -5.03 1.65
N GLY A 77 14.33 -4.94 2.98
CA GLY A 77 15.35 -4.16 3.70
C GLY A 77 15.03 -2.66 3.80
N ASP A 78 13.79 -2.25 3.54
CA ASP A 78 13.35 -0.86 3.67
C ASP A 78 12.96 -0.54 5.12
N ALA A 79 13.97 -0.25 5.94
CA ALA A 79 13.78 0.08 7.35
C ALA A 79 12.90 1.33 7.56
N GLY A 80 12.97 2.31 6.65
CA GLY A 80 12.20 3.54 6.73
C GLY A 80 10.70 3.28 6.56
N MET A 81 10.33 2.49 5.56
CA MET A 81 8.94 2.08 5.37
C MET A 81 8.44 1.23 6.54
N VAL A 82 9.27 0.31 7.08
CA VAL A 82 8.89 -0.49 8.24
C VAL A 82 8.55 0.38 9.45
N TRP A 83 9.38 1.37 9.77
CA TRP A 83 9.12 2.28 10.89
C TRP A 83 7.83 3.09 10.69
N SER A 84 7.61 3.61 9.49
CA SER A 84 6.38 4.34 9.13
C SER A 84 5.12 3.48 9.24
N LEU A 85 5.20 2.19 8.89
CA LEU A 85 4.07 1.27 9.01
C LEU A 85 3.81 0.85 10.45
N GLU A 86 4.86 0.64 11.25
CA GLU A 86 4.73 0.33 12.68
C GLU A 86 4.07 1.48 13.45
N SER A 87 4.35 2.75 13.09
CA SER A 87 3.75 3.90 13.76
C SER A 87 2.23 4.00 13.55
N ILE A 88 1.69 3.42 12.48
CA ILE A 88 0.25 3.47 12.16
C ILE A 88 -0.49 2.15 12.47
N GLN A 89 0.20 1.12 12.95
CA GLN A 89 -0.40 -0.20 13.18
C GLN A 89 -1.54 -0.19 14.21
N GLY A 90 -1.54 0.77 15.14
CA GLY A 90 -2.59 0.95 16.15
C GLY A 90 -3.77 1.84 15.73
N VAL A 91 -3.79 2.34 14.48
CA VAL A 91 -4.84 3.25 14.02
C VAL A 91 -6.13 2.48 13.71
N GLU A 92 -7.15 2.66 14.54
CA GLU A 92 -8.45 1.98 14.39
C GLU A 92 -9.39 2.68 13.39
N ASN A 93 -9.27 4.00 13.23
CA ASN A 93 -10.08 4.76 12.29
C ASN A 93 -9.67 4.39 10.86
N LYS A 94 -10.57 3.74 10.12
CA LYS A 94 -10.31 3.25 8.75
C LYS A 94 -9.94 4.36 7.77
N LYS A 95 -10.53 5.55 7.89
CA LYS A 95 -10.23 6.69 7.00
C LYS A 95 -8.86 7.26 7.29
N LEU A 96 -8.52 7.39 8.58
CA LEU A 96 -7.18 7.83 9.00
C LEU A 96 -6.10 6.83 8.52
N LEU A 97 -6.33 5.53 8.74
CA LEU A 97 -5.43 4.48 8.29
C LEU A 97 -5.25 4.48 6.77
N ALA A 98 -6.36 4.56 6.03
CA ALA A 98 -6.33 4.62 4.56
C ALA A 98 -5.62 5.89 4.06
N GLY A 99 -5.77 7.02 4.75
CA GLY A 99 -5.05 8.26 4.44
C GLY A 99 -3.54 8.11 4.59
N HIS A 100 -3.06 7.53 5.69
CA HIS A 100 -1.63 7.24 5.85
C HIS A 100 -1.10 6.28 4.79
N ILE A 101 -1.88 5.25 4.45
CA ILE A 101 -1.51 4.31 3.39
C ILE A 101 -1.44 4.99 2.02
N ALA A 102 -2.40 5.84 1.67
CA ALA A 102 -2.37 6.62 0.43
C ALA A 102 -1.15 7.54 0.39
N MET A 103 -0.80 8.18 1.52
CA MET A 103 0.40 9.00 1.66
C MET A 103 1.69 8.18 1.42
N PHE A 104 1.80 6.96 1.98
CA PHE A 104 2.95 6.08 1.74
C PHE A 104 3.04 5.58 0.29
N LEU A 105 1.89 5.44 -0.38
CA LEU A 105 1.81 5.14 -1.82
C LEU A 105 1.97 6.39 -2.69
N GLN A 106 2.27 7.55 -2.11
CA GLN A 106 2.45 8.86 -2.76
C GLN A 106 1.21 9.38 -3.51
N ASP A 107 0.01 8.89 -3.16
CA ASP A 107 -1.25 9.42 -3.63
C ASP A 107 -1.76 10.49 -2.65
N PHE A 108 -1.14 11.68 -2.72
CA PHE A 108 -1.35 12.75 -1.75
C PHE A 108 -2.74 13.39 -1.83
N ASP A 109 -3.37 13.35 -3.00
CA ASP A 109 -4.72 13.90 -3.18
C ASP A 109 -5.76 12.98 -2.52
N LEU A 110 -5.66 11.66 -2.77
CA LEU A 110 -6.48 10.69 -2.05
C LEU A 110 -6.21 10.72 -0.54
N ALA A 111 -4.95 10.84 -0.13
CA ALA A 111 -4.58 10.93 1.28
C ALA A 111 -5.26 12.14 1.96
N GLN A 112 -5.24 13.31 1.31
CA GLN A 112 -5.90 14.50 1.80
C GLN A 112 -7.39 14.27 2.01
N ASP A 113 -8.10 13.76 1.00
CA ASP A 113 -9.54 13.54 1.08
C ASP A 113 -9.89 12.55 2.21
N LEU A 114 -9.11 11.48 2.35
CA LEU A 114 -9.28 10.50 3.41
C LEU A 114 -9.00 11.08 4.80
N PHE A 115 -7.97 11.91 4.95
CA PHE A 115 -7.68 12.58 6.21
C PHE A 115 -8.80 13.55 6.60
N LEU A 116 -9.30 14.36 5.65
CA LEU A 116 -10.40 15.30 5.88
C LEU A 116 -11.70 14.61 6.34
N GLU A 117 -11.95 13.39 5.88
CA GLU A 117 -13.09 12.56 6.30
C GLU A 117 -12.83 11.74 7.59
N SER A 118 -11.61 11.78 8.13
CA SER A 118 -11.20 10.97 9.28
C SER A 118 -11.44 11.65 10.62
N SER A 119 -11.03 10.99 11.70
CA SER A 119 -11.00 11.59 13.04
C SER A 119 -9.94 12.68 13.21
N GLU A 120 -8.96 12.77 12.30
CA GLU A 120 -7.83 13.70 12.39
C GLU A 120 -7.64 14.47 11.07
N PRO A 121 -8.55 15.39 10.73
CA PRO A 121 -8.48 16.17 9.48
C PRO A 121 -7.26 17.09 9.40
N VAL A 122 -6.71 17.52 10.55
CA VAL A 122 -5.50 18.35 10.61
C VAL A 122 -4.28 17.64 10.00
N THR A 123 -4.25 16.30 9.98
CA THR A 123 -3.19 15.52 9.36
C THR A 123 -3.04 15.82 7.86
N ALA A 124 -4.13 16.19 7.18
CA ALA A 124 -4.07 16.64 5.78
C ALA A 124 -3.24 17.94 5.62
N LEU A 125 -3.42 18.90 6.54
CA LEU A 125 -2.66 20.14 6.56
C LEU A 125 -1.18 19.86 6.81
N THR A 126 -0.86 19.08 7.86
CA THR A 126 0.52 18.73 8.21
C THR A 126 1.22 18.05 7.04
N MET A 127 0.57 17.08 6.39
CA MET A 127 1.13 16.42 5.21
C MET A 127 1.46 17.41 4.08
N ARG A 128 0.56 18.36 3.77
CA ARG A 128 0.82 19.36 2.72
C ARG A 128 1.96 20.32 3.11
N GLN A 129 2.12 20.62 4.39
CA GLN A 129 3.26 21.39 4.91
C GLN A 129 4.58 20.60 4.74
N ASP A 130 4.61 19.32 5.10
CA ASP A 130 5.78 18.45 4.98
C ASP A 130 6.24 18.30 3.51
N LEU A 131 5.29 18.31 2.57
CA LEU A 131 5.54 18.30 1.13
C LEU A 131 5.90 19.67 0.54
N LEU A 132 5.95 20.73 1.36
CA LEU A 132 6.21 22.12 0.95
C LEU A 132 5.18 22.68 -0.04
N GLN A 133 3.96 22.15 -0.03
CA GLN A 133 2.86 22.57 -0.91
C GLN A 133 2.09 23.74 -0.31
N TRP A 134 2.78 24.88 -0.13
CA TRP A 134 2.31 26.01 0.68
C TRP A 134 0.95 26.58 0.26
N ALA A 135 0.63 26.62 -1.04
CA ALA A 135 -0.66 27.13 -1.50
C ALA A 135 -1.83 26.27 -0.98
N GLU A 136 -1.68 24.95 -1.06
CA GLU A 136 -2.70 24.01 -0.59
C GLU A 136 -2.74 23.95 0.93
N ALA A 137 -1.56 23.97 1.59
CA ALA A 137 -1.46 24.06 3.04
C ALA A 137 -2.15 25.33 3.58
N LEU A 138 -1.94 26.50 2.97
CA LEU A 138 -2.63 27.74 3.35
C LEU A 138 -4.14 27.61 3.17
N ARG A 139 -4.60 27.05 2.05
CA ARG A 139 -6.02 26.80 1.80
C ARG A 139 -6.64 25.94 2.91
N LEU A 140 -5.99 24.85 3.29
CA LEU A 140 -6.43 23.97 4.38
C LEU A 140 -6.35 24.67 5.75
N ALA A 141 -5.30 25.44 6.01
CA ALA A 141 -5.15 26.18 7.26
C ALA A 141 -6.29 27.17 7.50
N THR A 142 -6.82 27.82 6.45
CA THR A 142 -7.94 28.77 6.61
C THR A 142 -9.20 28.14 7.21
N THR A 143 -9.40 26.84 7.04
CA THR A 143 -10.56 26.12 7.56
C THR A 143 -10.23 25.27 8.78
N LEU A 144 -9.05 24.67 8.82
CA LEU A 144 -8.67 23.68 9.85
C LEU A 144 -7.89 24.29 11.02
N ASP A 145 -7.01 25.27 10.77
CA ASP A 145 -6.22 25.92 11.82
C ASP A 145 -5.82 27.36 11.41
N PRO A 146 -6.75 28.32 11.51
CA PRO A 146 -6.51 29.70 11.07
C PRO A 146 -5.42 30.42 11.87
N HIS A 147 -5.10 29.94 13.07
CA HIS A 147 -4.12 30.57 13.96
C HIS A 147 -2.67 30.40 13.47
N GLN A 148 -2.40 29.43 12.60
CA GLN A 148 -1.07 29.23 12.01
C GLN A 148 -0.75 30.20 10.87
N ILE A 149 -1.73 30.97 10.37
CA ILE A 149 -1.54 31.86 9.23
C ILE A 149 -0.90 33.17 9.72
N PRO A 150 0.29 33.57 9.19
CA PRO A 150 0.90 34.86 9.52
C PRO A 150 0.00 36.04 9.10
N TYR A 151 -0.07 37.06 9.96
CA TYR A 151 -0.82 38.30 9.71
C TYR A 151 -0.23 39.16 8.57
#